data_AF-A0A3P8F1W1-F1
#
_entry.id   AF-A0A3P8F1W1-F1
#
_cell.length_a   1.000
_cell.length_b   1.000
_cell.length_c   1.000
_cell.angle_alpha   90.00
_cell.angle_beta   90.00
_cell.angle_gamma   90.00
#
_symmetry.space_group_name_H-M   'P 1'
#
loop_
_entity.id
_entity.type
_entity.pdbx_description
1 polymer ?
#
loop_
_entity_poly.entity_id
_entity_poly.type
_entity_poly.pdbx_seq_one_letter_code
_entity_poly.pdbx_strand_id
1 'polypeptide(L)'
;MCSEHDVAPDVMGSIAAATQIASLAGGIYEIKRAISFGHTEYLPAMFQYAMFLLIVQWLAFGILTGNQYIAIANVAALMVNVATIALYFVYPPLTWRVPIIGTGPQQKKKE
;
A
#
# COMPACT_ATOMS: atom_id res chain seq x y z
N MET A 1 -0.71 16.49 34.79
CA MET A 1 0.71 16.59 35.14
C MET A 1 1.49 16.12 33.91
N CYS A 2 1.66 16.98 32.90
CA CYS A 2 2.47 16.64 31.73
C CYS A 2 3.92 16.90 32.12
N SER A 3 4.72 15.85 32.19
CA SER A 3 6.15 16.00 32.44
C SER A 3 6.78 16.51 31.14
N GLU A 4 7.68 17.49 31.23
CA GLU A 4 8.41 18.07 30.09
C GLU A 4 9.19 17.00 29.29
N HIS A 5 9.39 15.81 29.88
CA HIS A 5 10.05 14.64 29.30
C HIS A 5 9.24 13.92 28.19
N ASP A 6 7.93 14.12 28.08
CA ASP A 6 7.08 13.40 27.12
C ASP A 6 6.81 14.19 25.82
N VAL A 7 7.15 15.48 25.79
CA VAL A 7 6.86 16.35 24.64
C VAL A 7 7.71 15.99 23.42
N ALA A 8 9.01 15.75 23.63
CA ALA A 8 9.92 15.41 22.54
C ALA A 8 9.54 14.10 21.81
N PRO A 9 9.28 12.97 22.49
CA PRO A 9 8.86 11.74 21.81
C PRO A 9 7.50 11.88 21.10
N ASP A 10 6.54 12.63 21.65
CA ASP A 10 5.24 12.87 21.02
C ASP A 10 5.36 13.72 19.74
N VAL A 11 6.18 14.77 19.76
CA VAL A 11 6.46 15.60 18.59
C VAL A 11 7.19 14.78 17.51
N MET A 12 8.18 13.99 17.90
CA MET A 12 8.90 13.13 16.94
C MET A 12 7.99 12.07 16.33
N GLY A 13 7.18 11.39 17.16
CA GLY A 13 6.24 10.35 16.72
C GLY A 13 5.18 10.91 15.77
N SER A 14 4.63 12.08 16.07
CA SER A 14 3.65 12.74 15.20
C SER A 14 4.23 13.18 13.85
N ILE A 15 5.44 13.77 13.84
CA ILE A 15 6.11 14.15 12.58
C ILE A 15 6.44 12.91 11.74
N ALA A 16 6.93 11.84 12.37
CA ALA A 16 7.22 10.58 11.68
C ALA A 16 5.96 9.97 11.05
N ALA A 17 4.86 9.88 11.81
CA ALA A 17 3.59 9.37 11.32
C ALA A 17 3.02 10.23 10.19
N ALA A 18 3.03 11.56 10.34
CA ALA A 18 2.56 12.50 9.33
C ALA A 18 3.35 12.38 8.03
N THR A 19 4.68 12.30 8.12
CA THR A 19 5.57 12.15 6.95
C THR A 19 5.32 10.82 6.25
N GLN A 20 5.18 9.73 7.02
CA GLN A 20 4.88 8.42 6.47
C GLN A 20 3.53 8.42 5.73
N ILE A 21 2.49 9.02 6.31
CA ILE A 21 1.18 9.15 5.66
C ILE A 21 1.26 10.02 4.41
N ALA A 22 1.98 11.14 4.44
CA ALA A 22 2.16 12.01 3.28
C ALA A 22 2.86 11.29 2.12
N SER A 23 3.83 10.42 2.41
CA SER A 23 4.51 9.63 1.37
C SER A 23 3.60 8.64 0.64
N LEU A 24 2.43 8.30 1.20
CA LEU A 24 1.42 7.46 0.53
C LEU A 24 0.78 8.13 -0.69
N ALA A 25 0.99 9.44 -0.89
CA ALA A 25 0.55 10.14 -2.09
C ALA A 25 1.03 9.46 -3.38
N GLY A 26 2.24 8.89 -3.37
CA GLY A 26 2.76 8.10 -4.49
C GLY A 26 1.92 6.85 -4.76
N GLY A 27 1.54 6.10 -3.72
CA GLY A 27 0.66 4.93 -3.86
C GLY A 27 -0.72 5.30 -4.39
N ILE A 28 -1.28 6.42 -3.95
CA ILE A 28 -2.56 6.94 -4.47
C ILE A 28 -2.45 7.33 -5.96
N TYR A 29 -1.31 7.93 -6.36
CA TYR A 29 -1.05 8.22 -7.78
C TYR A 29 -1.00 6.94 -8.61
N GLU A 30 -0.36 5.88 -8.12
CA GLU A 30 -0.31 4.59 -8.83
C GLU A 30 -1.70 3.95 -8.97
N ILE A 31 -2.57 4.08 -7.96
CA ILE A 31 -3.98 3.65 -8.05
C ILE A 31 -4.70 4.39 -9.20
N LYS A 32 -4.58 5.72 -9.24
CA LYS A 32 -5.17 6.53 -10.31
C LYS A 32 -4.61 6.16 -11.68
N ARG A 33 -3.30 5.92 -11.76
CA ARG A 33 -2.61 5.52 -12.98
C ARG A 33 -3.08 4.16 -13.49
N ALA A 34 -3.28 3.19 -12.60
CA ALA A 34 -3.77 1.86 -12.95
C ALA A 34 -5.19 1.91 -13.51
N ILE A 35 -6.06 2.73 -12.92
CA ILE A 35 -7.42 2.98 -13.44
C ILE A 35 -7.37 3.63 -14.84
N SER A 36 -6.46 4.57 -15.05
CA SER A 36 -6.29 5.27 -16.34
C SER A 36 -5.77 4.35 -17.46
N PHE A 37 -4.79 3.49 -17.17
CA PHE A 37 -4.26 2.54 -18.13
C PHE A 37 -5.14 1.30 -18.32
N GLY A 38 -5.98 0.96 -17.34
CA GLY A 38 -6.83 -0.22 -17.37
C GLY A 38 -6.08 -1.55 -17.20
N HIS A 39 -4.80 -1.50 -16.82
CA HIS A 39 -3.96 -2.66 -16.54
C HIS A 39 -2.85 -2.32 -15.54
N THR A 40 -2.38 -3.33 -14.80
CA THR A 40 -1.40 -3.18 -13.70
C THR A 40 0.00 -3.72 -14.02
N GLU A 41 0.34 -3.89 -15.30
CA GLU A 41 1.57 -4.58 -15.74
C GLU A 41 2.88 -3.94 -15.27
N TYR A 42 2.91 -2.63 -15.08
CA TYR A 42 4.09 -1.92 -14.58
C TYR A 42 4.28 -2.06 -13.06
N LEU A 43 3.29 -2.61 -12.34
CA LEU A 43 3.34 -2.79 -10.90
C LEU A 43 3.65 -4.27 -10.57
N PRO A 44 4.83 -4.59 -10.03
CA PRO A 44 5.19 -5.97 -9.71
C PRO A 44 4.38 -6.49 -8.51
N ALA A 45 3.51 -7.48 -8.74
CA ALA A 45 2.61 -8.01 -7.72
C ALA A 45 3.35 -8.58 -6.50
N MET A 46 4.48 -9.26 -6.71
CA MET A 46 5.32 -9.79 -5.63
C MET A 46 5.75 -8.72 -4.64
N PHE A 47 6.10 -7.52 -5.13
CA PHE A 47 6.47 -6.40 -4.27
C PHE A 47 5.28 -5.94 -3.43
N GLN A 48 4.09 -5.88 -4.03
CA GLN A 48 2.89 -5.43 -3.32
C GLN A 48 2.48 -6.36 -2.18
N TYR A 49 2.59 -7.68 -2.37
CA TYR A 49 2.36 -8.67 -1.32
C TYR A 49 3.44 -8.66 -0.23
N ALA A 50 4.71 -8.46 -0.60
CA ALA A 50 5.78 -8.28 0.38
C ALA A 50 5.54 -7.03 1.24
N MET A 51 5.12 -5.92 0.63
CA MET A 51 4.74 -4.71 1.34
C MET A 51 3.52 -4.92 2.23
N PHE A 52 2.52 -5.68 1.79
CA PHE A 52 1.37 -6.04 2.62
C PHE A 52 1.81 -6.72 3.93
N LEU A 53 2.63 -7.76 3.82
CA LEU A 53 3.16 -8.47 5.00
C LEU A 53 4.00 -7.55 5.89
N LEU A 54 4.83 -6.70 5.26
CA LEU A 54 5.65 -5.72 5.96
C LEU A 54 4.79 -4.72 6.77
N ILE A 55 3.72 -4.21 6.18
CA ILE A 55 2.82 -3.26 6.84
C ILE A 55 2.05 -3.94 7.97
N VAL A 56 1.56 -5.16 7.74
CA VAL A 56 0.86 -5.94 8.77
C VAL A 56 1.77 -6.22 9.97
N GLN A 57 3.04 -6.59 9.77
CA GLN A 57 3.95 -6.78 10.90
C GLN A 57 4.20 -5.48 11.68
N TRP A 58 4.30 -4.32 11.00
CA TRP A 58 4.56 -3.04 11.66
C TRP A 58 3.32 -2.53 12.38
N LEU A 59 2.14 -2.78 11.83
CA LEU A 59 0.88 -2.54 12.52
C LEU A 59 0.78 -3.38 13.79
N ALA A 60 1.06 -4.69 13.70
CA ALA A 60 1.08 -5.58 14.85
C ALA A 60 2.11 -5.11 15.90
N PHE A 61 3.31 -4.72 15.47
CA PHE A 61 4.34 -4.16 16.34
C PHE A 61 3.87 -2.89 17.06
N GLY A 62 3.25 -1.94 16.34
CA GLY A 62 2.72 -0.72 16.92
C GLY A 62 1.64 -0.99 17.97
N ILE A 63 0.74 -1.95 17.71
CA ILE A 63 -0.30 -2.36 18.67
C ILE A 63 0.33 -3.03 19.90
N LEU A 64 1.25 -3.98 19.71
CA LEU A 64 1.87 -4.74 20.79
C LEU A 64 2.77 -3.88 21.70
N THR A 65 3.38 -2.83 21.15
CA THR A 65 4.22 -1.88 21.91
C THR A 65 3.44 -0.69 22.46
N GLY A 66 2.15 -0.57 22.17
CA GLY A 66 1.33 0.59 22.54
C GLY A 66 1.70 1.88 21.81
N ASN A 67 2.50 1.81 20.74
CA ASN A 67 2.90 2.97 19.96
C ASN A 67 1.83 3.33 18.93
N GLN A 68 0.96 4.27 19.31
CA GLN A 68 -0.13 4.78 18.48
C GLN A 68 0.33 5.41 17.16
N TYR A 69 1.51 6.05 17.12
CA TYR A 69 2.02 6.70 15.91
C TYR A 69 2.34 5.70 14.82
N ILE A 70 3.02 4.61 15.18
CA ILE A 70 3.33 3.51 14.26
C ILE A 70 2.04 2.84 13.79
N ALA A 71 1.11 2.56 14.71
CA ALA A 71 -0.15 1.92 14.37
C ALA A 71 -0.98 2.75 13.37
N ILE A 72 -1.20 4.04 13.64
CA ILE A 72 -1.99 4.93 12.79
C ILE A 72 -1.36 5.06 11.39
N ALA A 73 -0.05 5.26 11.32
CA ALA A 73 0.65 5.38 10.03
C ALA A 73 0.54 4.09 9.20
N ASN A 74 0.66 2.92 9.83
CA ASN A 74 0.57 1.64 9.13
C ASN A 74 -0.86 1.26 8.75
N VAL A 75 -1.88 1.67 9.50
CA VAL A 75 -3.29 1.54 9.07
C VAL A 75 -3.52 2.31 7.77
N ALA A 76 -3.04 3.55 7.69
CA ALA A 76 -3.14 4.34 6.46
C ALA A 76 -2.42 3.68 5.27
N ALA A 77 -1.21 3.17 5.50
CA ALA A 77 -0.45 2.44 4.48
C ALA A 77 -1.17 1.16 4.03
N LEU A 78 -1.78 0.44 4.98
CA LEU A 78 -2.51 -0.80 4.70
C LEU A 78 -3.72 -0.55 3.81
N MET A 79 -4.47 0.53 4.04
CA MET A 79 -5.62 0.90 3.19
C MET A 79 -5.19 1.13 1.74
N VAL A 80 -4.11 1.88 1.52
CA VAL A 80 -3.58 2.12 0.17
C VAL A 80 -3.06 0.82 -0.45
N ASN A 81 -2.32 0.02 0.31
CA ASN A 81 -1.77 -1.24 -0.18
C ASN A 81 -2.87 -2.24 -0.59
N VAL A 82 -3.91 -2.41 0.24
CA VAL A 82 -5.08 -3.26 -0.05
C VAL A 82 -5.84 -2.76 -1.27
N ALA A 83 -6.05 -1.45 -1.39
CA ALA A 83 -6.68 -0.88 -2.58
C ALA A 83 -5.89 -1.21 -3.85
N THR A 84 -4.56 -1.08 -3.81
CA THR A 84 -3.69 -1.44 -4.93
C THR A 84 -3.71 -2.95 -5.22
N ILE A 85 -3.76 -3.82 -4.19
CA ILE A 85 -3.89 -5.27 -4.40
C ILE A 85 -5.22 -5.60 -5.07
N ALA A 86 -6.32 -4.95 -4.65
CA ALA A 86 -7.64 -5.12 -5.25
C ALA A 86 -7.64 -4.77 -6.75
N LEU A 87 -6.83 -3.79 -7.18
CA LEU A 87 -6.70 -3.44 -8.60
C LEU A 87 -6.13 -4.57 -9.46
N TYR A 88 -5.35 -5.52 -8.91
CA TYR A 88 -4.92 -6.68 -9.71
C TYR A 88 -6.08 -7.61 -10.08
N PHE A 89 -7.16 -7.62 -9.31
CA PHE A 89 -8.35 -8.41 -9.61
C PHE A 89 -9.29 -7.67 -10.56
N VAL A 90 -9.34 -6.34 -10.49
CA VAL A 90 -10.19 -5.50 -11.35
C VAL A 90 -9.53 -5.19 -12.71
N TYR A 91 -8.22 -4.92 -12.69
CA TYR A 91 -7.38 -4.55 -13.84
C TYR A 91 -6.16 -5.47 -13.91
N PRO A 92 -6.34 -6.75 -14.29
CA PRO A 92 -5.27 -7.72 -14.28
C PRO A 92 -4.10 -7.31 -15.19
N PRO A 93 -2.86 -7.73 -14.86
CA PRO A 93 -1.72 -7.57 -15.74
C PRO A 93 -1.96 -8.34 -17.04
N LEU A 94 -1.65 -7.74 -18.19
CA LEU A 94 -1.82 -8.38 -19.50
C LEU A 94 -0.95 -9.64 -19.68
N THR A 95 0.15 -9.71 -18.93
CA THR A 95 1.07 -10.86 -18.90
C THR A 95 0.66 -11.97 -17.93
N TRP A 96 -0.31 -11.74 -17.04
CA TRP A 96 -0.79 -12.77 -16.12
C TRP A 96 -1.67 -13.78 -16.89
N ARG A 97 -1.11 -14.96 -17.16
CA ARG A 97 -1.88 -16.11 -17.63
C ARG A 97 -2.35 -16.94 -16.45
N VAL A 98 -3.65 -16.96 -16.18
CA VAL A 98 -4.28 -17.95 -15.28
C VAL A 98 -4.67 -19.18 -16.10
N PRO A 99 -4.00 -20.35 -15.92
CA PRO A 99 -4.29 -21.54 -16.71
C PRO A 99 -5.72 -22.06 -16.57
N ILE A 100 -6.40 -21.70 -15.48
CA ILE A 100 -7.74 -22.21 -15.11
C ILE A 100 -8.87 -21.32 -15.67
N ILE A 101 -8.64 -20.02 -15.88
CA ILE A 101 -9.69 -19.05 -16.26
C ILE A 101 -9.69 -18.74 -17.78
N GLY A 102 -8.75 -19.30 -18.54
CA GLY A 102 -8.80 -19.25 -20.02
C GLY A 102 -8.68 -17.85 -20.62
N THR A 103 -8.32 -16.82 -19.84
CA THR A 103 -8.00 -15.49 -20.37
C THR A 103 -6.59 -15.54 -20.96
N GLY A 104 -6.52 -15.91 -22.24
CA GLY A 104 -5.32 -15.72 -23.07
C GLY A 104 -4.95 -14.24 -23.17
N PRO A 105 -3.74 -13.92 -23.66
CA PRO A 105 -3.32 -12.54 -23.82
C PRO A 105 -4.38 -11.79 -24.63
N GLN A 106 -4.92 -10.69 -24.09
CA GLN A 106 -5.64 -9.71 -24.89
C GLN A 106 -4.63 -9.10 -25.86
N GLN A 107 -4.39 -9.83 -26.96
CA GLN A 107 -3.65 -9.32 -28.10
C GLN A 107 -4.36 -8.05 -28.51
N LYS A 108 -3.67 -6.93 -28.31
CA LYS A 108 -4.03 -5.65 -28.88
C LYS A 108 -4.07 -5.86 -30.39
N LYS A 109 -5.25 -6.12 -30.95
CA LYS A 109 -5.49 -5.92 -32.38
C LYS A 109 -5.23 -4.44 -32.63
N LYS A 110 -4.05 -4.14 -33.16
CA LYS A 110 -3.85 -2.93 -33.95
C LYS A 110 -4.00 -3.38 -35.40
N GLU A 111 -5.12 -3.00 -36.00
CA GLU A 111 -5.25 -2.84 -37.45
C GLU A 111 -4.22 -1.82 -37.95
#